data_AF-A0A1D7YMC8-F1
#
_entry.id   AF-A0A1D7YMC8-F1
#
_cell.length_a   1.000
_cell.length_b   1.000
_cell.length_c   1.000
_cell.angle_alpha   90.00
_cell.angle_beta   90.00
_cell.angle_gamma   90.00
#
_symmetry.space_group_name_H-M   'P 1'
#
loop_
_entity.id
_entity.type
_entity.pdbx_description
1 polymer ?
#
loop_
_entity_poly.entity_id
_entity_poly.type
_entity_poly.pdbx_seq_one_letter_code
_entity_poly.pdbx_strand_id
1 'polypeptide(L)'
;MSDLPWDDVAYFFDPDLMGSLPDVRVPDASVEDWQALLDLVGERGWKCQYSKGETVLPAPRADAVLTRPADAECPELRVWLSTEVLAIFRFHAVEEIDFDVELRELQGQERLDLFCRFLRDIGRRLGKPVLMDLEGDYGPARRLPRQSRV
;
A
#
# COMPACT_ATOMS: atom_id res chain seq x y z
N MET A 1 -6.41 19.48 2.56
CA MET A 1 -6.98 18.96 3.83
C MET A 1 -7.94 17.86 3.46
N SER A 2 -7.99 16.78 4.23
CA SER A 2 -9.07 15.81 4.08
C SER A 2 -10.32 16.41 4.73
N ASP A 3 -11.48 16.31 4.10
CA ASP A 3 -12.75 16.76 4.70
C ASP A 3 -13.27 15.75 5.75
N LEU A 4 -12.42 14.83 6.20
CA LEU A 4 -12.72 13.75 7.15
C LEU A 4 -12.17 14.12 8.54
N PRO A 5 -13.03 14.48 9.50
CA PRO A 5 -12.62 14.73 10.88
C PRO A 5 -12.16 13.44 11.54
N TRP A 6 -11.04 13.51 12.27
CA TRP A 6 -10.47 12.37 13.01
C TRP A 6 -11.50 11.75 13.94
N ASP A 7 -12.23 12.56 14.72
CA ASP A 7 -13.19 12.07 15.69
C ASP A 7 -14.34 11.25 15.07
N ASP A 8 -14.64 11.47 13.78
CA ASP A 8 -15.67 10.71 13.06
C ASP A 8 -15.16 9.36 12.53
N VAL A 9 -13.83 9.21 12.37
CA VAL A 9 -13.22 8.04 11.72
C VAL A 9 -12.20 7.30 12.57
N ALA A 10 -11.86 7.79 13.76
CA ALA A 10 -10.81 7.25 14.63
C ALA A 10 -10.96 5.75 14.89
N TYR A 11 -12.20 5.26 14.94
CA TYR A 11 -12.52 3.84 15.09
C TYR A 11 -11.91 2.96 13.97
N PHE A 12 -11.82 3.46 12.73
CA PHE A 12 -11.16 2.77 11.61
C PHE A 12 -9.63 2.80 11.68
N PHE A 13 -9.06 3.48 12.68
CA PHE A 13 -7.63 3.59 12.93
C PHE A 13 -7.25 3.09 14.33
N ASP A 14 -8.13 2.33 14.98
CA ASP A 14 -7.86 1.70 16.27
C ASP A 14 -7.09 0.38 16.06
N PRO A 15 -5.83 0.27 16.55
CA PRO A 15 -5.01 -0.92 16.36
C PRO A 15 -5.55 -2.17 17.05
N ASP A 16 -6.40 -2.03 18.07
CA ASP A 16 -6.99 -3.16 18.78
C ASP A 16 -8.23 -3.71 18.05
N LEU A 17 -8.80 -2.93 17.12
CA LEU A 17 -9.98 -3.31 16.34
C LEU A 17 -9.63 -3.68 14.91
N MET A 18 -8.71 -2.94 14.30
CA MET A 18 -8.35 -3.09 12.89
C MET A 18 -7.13 -3.98 12.63
N GLY A 19 -6.44 -4.38 13.71
CA GLY A 19 -5.07 -4.88 13.65
C GLY A 19 -4.06 -3.73 13.68
N SER A 20 -2.81 -4.00 14.06
CA SER A 20 -1.80 -2.94 14.12
C SER A 20 -1.29 -2.57 12.71
N LEU A 21 -1.37 -3.52 11.77
CA LEU A 21 -0.93 -3.38 10.38
C LEU A 21 -2.08 -3.74 9.42
N PRO A 22 -3.14 -2.91 9.29
CA PRO A 22 -4.20 -3.17 8.32
C PRO A 22 -3.65 -3.26 6.90
N ASP A 23 -4.22 -4.17 6.12
CA ASP A 23 -3.84 -4.38 4.73
C ASP A 23 -4.39 -3.25 3.85
N VAL A 24 -3.51 -2.51 3.19
CA VAL A 24 -3.88 -1.53 2.17
C VAL A 24 -3.54 -2.08 0.79
N ARG A 25 -4.51 -2.04 -0.14
CA ARG A 25 -4.34 -2.64 -1.46
C ARG A 25 -4.86 -1.80 -2.62
N VAL A 26 -4.20 -1.96 -3.76
CA VAL A 26 -4.71 -1.57 -5.09
C VAL A 26 -4.93 -2.85 -5.90
N PRO A 27 -6.18 -3.32 -6.04
CA PRO A 27 -6.47 -4.54 -6.78
C PRO A 27 -6.35 -4.32 -8.31
N ASP A 28 -6.34 -5.43 -9.04
CA ASP A 28 -6.27 -5.47 -10.51
C ASP A 28 -5.04 -4.71 -11.05
N ALA A 29 -3.92 -4.76 -10.31
CA ALA A 29 -2.66 -4.11 -10.67
C ALA A 29 -1.94 -4.83 -11.81
N SER A 30 -0.90 -4.16 -12.33
CA SER A 30 -0.02 -4.64 -13.39
C SER A 30 1.42 -4.24 -13.08
N VAL A 31 2.37 -4.76 -13.86
CA VAL A 31 3.77 -4.35 -13.75
C VAL A 31 3.93 -2.85 -14.01
N GLU A 32 3.15 -2.30 -14.93
CA GLU A 32 3.12 -0.87 -15.24
C GLU A 32 2.61 -0.02 -14.08
N ASP A 33 1.62 -0.52 -13.32
CA ASP A 33 1.13 0.16 -12.12
C ASP A 33 2.17 0.16 -11.00
N TRP A 34 2.85 -0.97 -10.80
CA TRP A 34 3.98 -1.04 -9.86
C TRP A 34 5.09 -0.07 -10.26
N GLN A 35 5.42 0.04 -11.56
CA GLN A 35 6.40 1.02 -12.02
C GLN A 35 5.92 2.45 -11.79
N ALA A 36 4.65 2.74 -12.07
CA ALA A 36 4.04 4.04 -11.85
C ALA A 36 4.06 4.46 -10.36
N LEU A 37 3.90 3.51 -9.44
CA LEU A 37 4.05 3.73 -8.00
C LEU A 37 5.51 4.09 -7.65
N LEU A 38 6.49 3.33 -8.16
CA LEU A 38 7.91 3.61 -7.92
C LEU A 38 8.32 4.99 -8.44
N ASP A 39 7.84 5.35 -9.63
CA ASP A 39 8.05 6.66 -10.22
C ASP A 39 7.41 7.76 -9.35
N LEU A 40 6.18 7.55 -8.88
CA LEU A 40 5.48 8.48 -7.98
C LEU A 40 6.26 8.73 -6.69
N VAL A 41 6.82 7.68 -6.08
CA VAL A 41 7.64 7.81 -4.86
C VAL A 41 8.83 8.75 -5.11
N GLY A 42 9.52 8.56 -6.24
CA GLY A 42 10.63 9.42 -6.66
C GLY A 42 10.20 10.86 -6.97
N GLU A 43 9.12 11.03 -7.74
CA GLU A 43 8.57 12.34 -8.13
C GLU A 43 8.10 13.18 -6.93
N ARG A 44 7.51 12.53 -5.92
CA ARG A 44 7.07 13.18 -4.67
C ARG A 44 8.23 13.46 -3.72
N GLY A 45 9.41 12.90 -3.98
CA GLY A 45 10.57 13.03 -3.11
C GLY A 45 10.36 12.41 -1.74
N TRP A 46 9.48 11.40 -1.63
CA TRP A 46 9.31 10.69 -0.37
C TRP A 46 10.60 9.96 -0.04
N LYS A 47 11.02 10.04 1.21
CA LYS A 47 12.12 9.20 1.70
C LYS A 47 11.67 7.75 1.54
N CYS A 48 12.50 6.93 0.90
CA CYS A 48 12.23 5.52 0.71
C CYS A 48 13.47 4.66 0.88
N GLN A 49 13.26 3.38 1.18
CA GLN A 49 14.31 2.38 1.29
C GLN A 49 13.79 1.07 0.71
N TYR A 50 14.49 0.58 -0.32
CA TYR A 50 14.25 -0.75 -0.86
C TYR A 50 15.23 -1.74 -0.22
N SER A 51 14.72 -2.88 0.22
CA SER A 51 15.53 -3.95 0.80
C SER A 51 15.10 -5.33 0.33
N LYS A 52 16.08 -6.22 0.24
CA LYS A 52 15.86 -7.66 0.13
C LYS A 52 16.48 -8.31 1.37
N GLY A 53 15.61 -8.80 2.25
CA GLY A 53 16.00 -9.17 3.60
C GLY A 53 16.64 -8.00 4.33
N GLU A 54 17.80 -8.23 4.94
CA GLU A 54 18.56 -7.19 5.66
C GLU A 54 19.38 -6.29 4.73
N THR A 55 19.44 -6.59 3.42
CA THR A 55 20.29 -5.85 2.48
C THR A 55 19.54 -4.70 1.83
N VAL A 56 20.04 -3.47 2.04
CA VAL A 56 19.53 -2.27 1.38
C VAL A 56 20.11 -2.15 -0.03
N LEU A 57 19.24 -1.90 -1.01
CA LEU A 57 19.58 -1.85 -2.43
C LEU A 57 19.00 -0.60 -3.09
N PRO A 58 19.52 -0.17 -4.26
CA PRO A 58 18.87 0.85 -5.08
C PRO A 58 17.44 0.43 -5.45
N ALA A 59 16.54 1.40 -5.61
CA ALA A 59 15.16 1.14 -6.04
C ALA A 59 15.16 0.34 -7.35
N PRO A 60 14.41 -0.77 -7.43
CA PRO A 60 14.42 -1.65 -8.60
C PRO A 60 13.56 -1.07 -9.72
N ARG A 61 13.61 -1.70 -10.89
CA ARG A 61 12.49 -1.64 -11.83
C ARG A 61 11.42 -2.64 -11.42
N ALA A 62 10.15 -2.32 -11.68
CA ALA A 62 9.04 -3.19 -11.30
C ALA A 62 9.11 -4.57 -11.96
N ASP A 63 9.45 -4.63 -13.25
CA ASP A 63 9.63 -5.89 -13.99
C ASP A 63 10.68 -6.80 -13.36
N ALA A 64 11.82 -6.26 -12.96
CA ALA A 64 12.94 -7.00 -12.38
C ALA A 64 12.61 -7.59 -11.01
N VAL A 65 11.86 -6.85 -10.17
CA VAL A 65 11.50 -7.34 -8.83
C VAL A 65 10.32 -8.31 -8.86
N LEU A 66 9.34 -8.10 -9.74
CA LEU A 66 8.14 -8.93 -9.83
C LEU A 66 8.35 -10.26 -10.58
N THR A 67 9.38 -10.34 -11.43
CA THR A 67 9.76 -11.59 -12.14
C THR A 67 10.63 -12.53 -11.29
N ARG A 68 10.89 -12.20 -10.03
CA ARG A 68 11.69 -13.04 -9.11
C ARG A 68 11.06 -14.44 -8.97
N PRO A 69 11.87 -15.49 -8.73
CA PRO A 69 11.38 -16.82 -8.37
C PRO A 69 10.44 -16.78 -7.15
N ALA A 70 9.42 -17.63 -7.12
CA ALA A 70 8.41 -17.64 -6.05
C ALA A 70 8.96 -18.05 -4.67
N ASP A 71 10.09 -18.78 -4.65
CA ASP A 71 10.82 -19.21 -3.46
C ASP A 71 11.90 -18.22 -3.01
N ALA A 72 12.14 -17.16 -3.80
CA ALA A 72 13.06 -16.11 -3.40
C ALA A 72 12.44 -15.24 -2.30
N GLU A 73 13.30 -14.76 -1.40
CA GLU A 73 12.93 -13.78 -0.39
C GLU A 73 12.18 -12.59 -1.00
N CYS A 74 11.02 -12.25 -0.44
CA CYS A 74 10.17 -11.17 -0.91
C CYS A 74 10.79 -9.83 -0.53
N PRO A 75 11.15 -8.98 -1.51
CA PRO A 75 11.65 -7.64 -1.22
C PRO A 75 10.55 -6.74 -0.69
N GLU A 76 10.95 -5.66 -0.03
CA GLU A 76 10.05 -4.63 0.49
C GLU A 76 10.55 -3.23 0.14
N LEU A 77 9.61 -2.31 -0.02
CA LEU A 77 9.86 -0.89 -0.16
C LEU A 77 9.22 -0.16 1.02
N ARG A 78 10.04 0.44 1.87
CA ARG A 78 9.63 1.34 2.94
C ARG A 78 9.51 2.76 2.40
N VAL A 79 8.39 3.43 2.64
CA VAL A 79 8.12 4.82 2.25
C VAL A 79 7.66 5.61 3.45
N TRP A 80 8.37 6.68 3.79
CA TRP A 80 8.06 7.52 4.94
C TRP A 80 7.19 8.71 4.52
N LEU A 81 5.94 8.75 5.02
CA LEU A 81 5.00 9.84 4.81
C LEU A 81 5.35 11.04 5.70
N SER A 82 5.98 10.78 6.84
CA SER A 82 6.57 11.73 7.77
C SER A 82 7.75 11.08 8.50
N THR A 83 8.33 11.73 9.50
CA THR A 83 9.34 11.11 10.38
C THR A 83 8.79 9.96 11.22
N GLU A 84 7.47 9.86 11.35
CA GLU A 84 6.79 8.95 12.27
C GLU A 84 5.87 7.95 11.57
N VAL A 85 5.51 8.17 10.31
CA VAL A 85 4.54 7.34 9.59
C VAL A 85 5.21 6.61 8.44
N LEU A 86 5.22 5.28 8.52
CA LEU A 86 5.81 4.39 7.53
C LEU A 86 4.75 3.57 6.79
N ALA A 87 4.86 3.53 5.46
CA ALA A 87 4.18 2.55 4.61
C ALA A 87 5.19 1.49 4.14
N ILE A 88 4.82 0.21 4.23
CA ILE A 88 5.69 -0.93 3.87
C ILE A 88 5.03 -1.70 2.73
N PHE A 89 5.51 -1.49 1.50
CA PHE A 89 5.07 -2.23 0.34
C PHE A 89 5.83 -3.55 0.22
N ARG A 90 5.12 -4.63 -0.08
CA ARG A 90 5.73 -5.93 -0.37
C ARG A 90 5.45 -6.31 -1.81
N PHE A 91 6.47 -6.77 -2.52
CA PHE A 91 6.31 -7.15 -3.92
C PHE A 91 5.80 -8.60 -4.01
N HIS A 92 4.61 -8.90 -3.49
CA HIS A 92 4.09 -10.27 -3.41
C HIS A 92 3.60 -10.79 -4.76
N ALA A 93 2.78 -10.00 -5.45
CA ALA A 93 2.13 -10.35 -6.70
C ALA A 93 2.13 -9.18 -7.69
N VAL A 94 1.96 -9.48 -8.97
CA VAL A 94 1.84 -8.46 -10.02
C VAL A 94 0.45 -7.81 -9.98
N GLU A 95 -0.56 -8.62 -9.66
CA GLU A 95 -1.99 -8.31 -9.79
C GLU A 95 -2.55 -7.51 -8.62
N GLU A 96 -1.76 -7.29 -7.58
CA GLU A 96 -2.14 -6.50 -6.41
C GLU A 96 -0.92 -5.73 -5.91
N ILE A 97 -1.09 -4.43 -5.67
CA ILE A 97 -0.13 -3.64 -4.89
C ILE A 97 -0.63 -3.68 -3.46
N ASP A 98 0.12 -4.33 -2.58
CA ASP A 98 -0.18 -4.41 -1.15
C ASP A 98 0.87 -3.65 -0.32
N PHE A 99 0.39 -3.01 0.75
CA PHE A 99 1.26 -2.40 1.75
C PHE A 99 0.56 -2.25 3.09
N ASP A 100 1.37 -2.24 4.14
CA ASP A 100 0.90 -2.00 5.51
C ASP A 100 1.25 -0.58 5.94
N VAL A 101 0.49 -0.09 6.92
CA VAL A 101 0.83 1.09 7.72
C VAL A 101 0.61 0.77 9.19
N GLU A 102 1.45 1.28 10.08
CA GLU A 102 1.26 1.08 11.52
C GLU A 102 0.21 2.06 12.06
N LEU A 103 -0.91 1.54 12.57
CA LEU A 103 -1.98 2.39 13.08
C LEU A 103 -1.56 3.20 14.29
N ARG A 104 -0.63 2.71 15.12
CA ARG A 104 -0.08 3.49 16.25
C ARG A 104 0.64 4.75 15.79
N GLU A 105 1.17 4.76 14.57
CA GLU A 105 1.81 5.92 13.93
C GLU A 105 0.78 6.88 13.31
N LEU A 106 -0.40 6.38 12.93
CA LEU A 106 -1.46 7.11 12.23
C LEU A 106 -2.50 7.77 13.17
N GLN A 107 -2.09 8.18 14.36
CA GLN A 107 -3.01 8.73 15.35
C GLN A 107 -3.16 10.26 15.26
N GLY A 108 -4.38 10.73 15.05
CA GLY A 108 -4.76 12.14 15.06
C GLY A 108 -4.89 12.79 13.68
N GLN A 109 -5.54 13.96 13.65
CA GLN A 109 -5.96 14.62 12.40
C GLN A 109 -4.83 14.86 11.41
N GLU A 110 -3.66 15.32 11.84
CA GLU A 110 -2.56 15.66 10.94
C GLU A 110 -2.03 14.42 10.18
N ARG A 111 -1.88 13.30 10.89
CA ARG A 111 -1.40 12.04 10.32
C ARG A 111 -2.47 11.39 9.43
N LEU A 112 -3.74 11.46 9.82
CA LEU A 112 -4.86 11.10 8.95
C LEU A 112 -4.84 11.91 7.64
N ASP A 113 -4.64 13.21 7.74
CA ASP A 113 -4.58 14.11 6.59
C ASP A 113 -3.42 13.76 5.64
N LEU A 114 -2.26 13.39 6.19
CA LEU A 114 -1.11 12.91 5.43
C LEU A 114 -1.41 11.58 4.73
N PHE A 115 -1.97 10.62 5.46
CA PHE A 115 -2.33 9.31 4.92
C PHE A 115 -3.39 9.41 3.82
N CYS A 116 -4.47 10.18 4.03
CA CYS A 116 -5.48 10.40 3.00
C CYS A 116 -4.90 11.06 1.73
N ARG A 117 -3.93 11.98 1.87
CA ARG A 117 -3.22 12.55 0.71
C ARG A 117 -2.39 11.51 -0.01
N PHE A 118 -1.67 10.68 0.73
CA PHE A 118 -0.87 9.58 0.19
C PHE A 118 -1.71 8.59 -0.62
N LEU A 119 -2.81 8.07 -0.04
CA LEU A 119 -3.72 7.16 -0.75
C LEU A 119 -4.33 7.82 -1.99
N ARG A 120 -4.69 9.10 -1.90
CA ARG A 120 -5.24 9.86 -3.02
C ARG A 120 -4.22 10.04 -4.15
N ASP A 121 -2.96 10.29 -3.82
CA ASP A 121 -1.89 10.43 -4.81
C ASP A 121 -1.66 9.11 -5.55
N ILE A 122 -1.64 7.98 -4.82
CA ILE A 122 -1.56 6.63 -5.43
C ILE A 122 -2.77 6.38 -6.33
N GLY A 123 -3.98 6.49 -5.79
CA GLY A 123 -5.21 6.20 -6.55
C GLY A 123 -5.36 7.07 -7.80
N ARG A 124 -4.92 8.34 -7.74
CA ARG A 124 -4.91 9.24 -8.91
C ARG A 124 -3.84 8.86 -9.94
N ARG A 125 -2.63 8.50 -9.50
CA ARG A 125 -1.55 8.09 -10.41
C ARG A 125 -1.90 6.83 -11.18
N LEU A 126 -2.57 5.89 -10.51
CA LEU A 126 -2.92 4.59 -11.09
C LEU A 126 -4.30 4.60 -11.75
N GLY A 127 -5.16 5.57 -11.44
CA GLY A 127 -6.56 5.58 -11.87
C GLY A 127 -7.37 4.44 -11.26
N LYS A 128 -7.01 4.00 -10.05
CA LYS A 128 -7.55 2.80 -9.38
C LYS A 128 -7.98 3.11 -7.94
N PRO A 129 -8.97 2.38 -7.40
CA PRO A 129 -9.32 2.50 -5.99
C PRO A 129 -8.17 2.00 -5.11
N VAL A 130 -7.98 2.65 -3.98
CA VAL A 130 -7.13 2.18 -2.89
C VAL A 130 -8.05 1.74 -1.76
N LEU A 131 -7.94 0.49 -1.35
CA LEU A 131 -8.79 -0.14 -0.33
C LEU A 131 -7.97 -0.40 0.92
N MET A 132 -8.61 -0.35 2.08
CA MET A 132 -8.01 -0.72 3.36
C MET A 132 -8.96 -1.70 4.04
N ASP A 133 -8.44 -2.88 4.38
CA ASP A 133 -9.15 -3.96 5.06
C ASP A 133 -8.52 -4.18 6.46
N LEU A 134 -9.14 -5.02 7.29
CA LEU A 134 -8.54 -5.43 8.58
C LEU A 134 -7.26 -6.24 8.32
N GLU A 135 -6.31 -6.20 9.24
CA GLU A 135 -5.08 -7.01 9.16
C GLU A 135 -5.43 -8.50 8.97
N GLY A 136 -4.96 -9.09 7.86
CA GLY A 136 -5.18 -10.47 7.48
C GLY A 136 -6.58 -10.80 6.94
N ASP A 137 -7.50 -9.83 6.89
CA ASP A 137 -8.84 -10.00 6.31
C ASP A 137 -8.83 -9.55 4.84
N TYR A 138 -8.33 -10.41 3.97
CA TYR A 138 -8.56 -10.26 2.54
C TYR A 138 -10.05 -10.46 2.29
N GLY A 139 -10.83 -9.37 2.33
CA GLY A 139 -12.25 -9.37 1.98
C GLY A 139 -12.47 -10.15 0.68
N PRO A 140 -13.63 -10.81 0.49
CA PRO A 140 -13.79 -11.87 -0.51
C PRO A 140 -13.27 -11.40 -1.87
N ALA A 141 -12.19 -12.05 -2.34
CA ALA A 141 -11.67 -11.87 -3.69
C ALA A 141 -12.87 -11.83 -4.63
N ARG A 142 -13.10 -10.72 -5.33
CA ARG A 142 -14.24 -10.55 -6.23
C ARG A 142 -14.24 -11.73 -7.20
N ARG A 143 -15.05 -12.75 -6.92
CA ARG A 143 -15.42 -13.75 -7.90
C ARG A 143 -16.21 -12.97 -8.94
N LEU A 144 -15.57 -12.70 -10.08
CA LEU A 144 -16.29 -12.36 -11.29
C LEU A 144 -17.42 -13.38 -11.46
N PRO A 145 -18.68 -12.95 -11.69
CA PRO A 145 -19.76 -13.90 -11.90
C PRO A 145 -19.38 -14.78 -13.09
N ARG A 146 -19.37 -16.10 -12.86
CA ARG A 146 -19.31 -17.08 -13.95
C ARG A 146 -20.48 -16.75 -14.87
N GLN A 147 -20.19 -16.27 -16.08
CA GLN A 147 -21.21 -16.22 -17.12
C GLN A 147 -21.66 -17.65 -17.37
N SER A 148 -22.87 -17.97 -16.91
CA SER A 148 -23.59 -19.16 -17.35
C SER A 148 -23.82 -19.02 -18.85
N ARG A 149 -23.06 -19.77 -19.64
CA ARG A 149 -23.45 -20.04 -21.03
C ARG A 149 -24.71 -20.90 -20.99
N VAL A 150 -25.77 -20.38 -21.60
CA VAL A 150 -26.92 -21.16 -22.09
C VAL A 150 -26.45 -22.03 -23.24
#